data_AF-A0A962H3S4-F1
#
_entry.id   AF-A0A962H3S4-F1
#
_cell.length_a   1.000
_cell.length_b   1.000
_cell.length_c   1.000
_cell.angle_alpha   90.00
_cell.angle_beta   90.00
_cell.angle_gamma   90.00
#
_symmetry.space_group_name_H-M   'P 1'
#
loop_
_entity.id
_entity.type
_entity.pdbx_description
1 polymer ?
#
loop_
_entity_poly.entity_id
_entity_poly.type
_entity_poly.pdbx_seq_one_letter_code
_entity_poly.pdbx_strand_id
1 'polypeptide(L)'
;YRENTNNLERSSYFIISEDYSNVFKGIGIKLDKFLVLLNPGIRGIIRSYFQSMVLTTKVSINWNLLTPEEQNISAQSRFIEQFNYENKSEQLTETLIRIIELCKENNIEIIGIQFPLSEVYFAKIGDKSFGANAIFMKNQLKVYDYRELFFKHDDFFMNQDHLNEIGSKEFVKILSKKLNFTK
;
A
#
# COMPACT_ATOMS: atom_id res chain seq x y z
N TYR A 1 13.25 2.46 0.86
CA TYR A 1 12.05 1.76 1.34
C TYR A 1 11.32 1.09 0.18
N ARG A 2 10.64 1.83 -0.72
CA ARG A 2 9.71 1.24 -1.71
C ARG A 2 10.29 0.18 -2.67
N GLU A 3 11.54 0.33 -3.11
CA GLU A 3 12.23 -0.68 -3.93
C GLU A 3 12.56 -1.96 -3.14
N ASN A 4 12.81 -1.83 -1.84
CA ASN A 4 13.33 -2.90 -0.97
C ASN A 4 12.23 -3.53 -0.08
N THR A 5 11.03 -2.96 -0.06
CA THR A 5 9.87 -3.44 0.72
C THR A 5 8.76 -3.94 -0.20
N ASN A 6 9.10 -4.36 -1.41
CA ASN A 6 8.18 -5.02 -2.31
C ASN A 6 7.89 -6.45 -1.82
N ASN A 7 6.82 -7.06 -2.34
CA ASN A 7 6.41 -8.41 -1.95
C ASN A 7 7.28 -9.52 -2.56
N LEU A 8 8.55 -9.27 -2.92
CA LEU A 8 9.42 -10.24 -3.61
C LEU A 8 9.46 -11.59 -2.87
N GLU A 9 9.55 -11.58 -1.55
CA GLU A 9 9.57 -12.81 -0.75
C GLU A 9 8.27 -13.61 -0.83
N ARG A 10 7.11 -12.94 -0.86
CA ARG A 10 5.79 -13.59 -0.93
C ARG A 10 5.43 -14.03 -2.35
N SER A 11 5.83 -13.25 -3.35
CA SER A 11 5.53 -13.53 -4.76
C SER A 11 6.48 -14.54 -5.38
N SER A 12 7.72 -14.68 -4.88
CA SER A 12 8.74 -15.60 -5.38
C SER A 12 8.37 -17.09 -5.39
N TYR A 13 7.25 -17.49 -4.76
CA TYR A 13 6.69 -18.83 -4.97
C TYR A 13 6.12 -19.00 -6.38
N PHE A 14 5.57 -17.94 -6.96
CA PHE A 14 4.92 -17.93 -8.27
C PHE A 14 5.86 -17.50 -9.42
N ILE A 15 7.11 -17.14 -9.12
CA ILE A 15 8.05 -16.62 -10.11
C ILE A 15 8.83 -17.77 -10.77
N ILE A 16 8.78 -17.84 -12.11
CA ILE A 16 9.53 -18.80 -12.93
C ILE A 16 10.81 -18.17 -13.51
N SER A 17 11.68 -19.00 -14.11
CA SER A 17 12.96 -18.55 -14.69
C SER A 17 12.78 -17.45 -15.73
N GLU A 18 11.73 -17.54 -16.56
CA GLU A 18 11.44 -16.57 -17.61
C GLU A 18 11.02 -15.19 -17.10
N ASP A 19 10.62 -15.06 -15.83
CA ASP A 19 10.20 -13.77 -15.25
C ASP A 19 11.38 -12.86 -14.89
N TYR A 20 12.60 -13.41 -14.85
CA TYR A 20 13.79 -12.63 -14.51
C TYR A 20 14.49 -12.14 -15.78
N SER A 21 14.85 -10.86 -15.81
CA SER A 21 15.73 -10.30 -16.85
C SER A 21 17.14 -10.93 -16.86
N ASN A 22 17.51 -11.64 -15.78
CA ASN A 22 18.77 -12.33 -15.63
C ASN A 22 18.62 -13.55 -14.71
N VAL A 23 19.04 -14.72 -15.20
CA VAL A 23 19.01 -16.01 -14.48
C VAL A 23 19.74 -15.94 -13.12
N PHE A 24 20.87 -15.22 -13.04
CA PHE A 24 21.62 -15.04 -11.79
C PHE A 24 20.83 -14.25 -10.75
N LYS A 25 20.00 -13.30 -11.19
CA LYS A 25 19.09 -12.54 -10.30
C LYS A 25 18.01 -13.47 -9.71
N GLY A 26 17.50 -14.39 -10.52
CA GLY A 26 16.55 -15.42 -10.06
C GLY A 26 17.14 -16.42 -9.06
N ILE A 27 18.42 -16.80 -9.24
CA ILE A 27 19.14 -17.65 -8.29
C ILE A 27 19.38 -16.92 -6.97
N GLY A 28 19.82 -15.65 -7.02
CA GLY A 28 20.04 -14.83 -5.82
C GLY A 28 18.78 -14.72 -4.95
N ILE A 29 17.63 -14.41 -5.55
CA ILE A 29 16.34 -14.30 -4.84
C ILE A 29 15.90 -15.64 -4.24
N LYS A 30 16.16 -16.77 -4.92
CA LYS A 30 15.89 -18.10 -4.36
C LYS A 30 16.83 -18.43 -3.19
N LEU A 31 18.10 -18.05 -3.26
CA LEU A 31 19.07 -18.25 -2.18
C LEU A 31 18.77 -17.37 -0.95
N ASP A 32 18.28 -16.15 -1.16
CA ASP A 32 17.84 -15.26 -0.09
C ASP A 32 16.71 -15.84 0.76
N LYS A 33 15.92 -16.79 0.24
CA LYS A 33 14.94 -17.56 1.05
C LYS A 33 15.60 -18.50 2.06
N PHE A 34 16.73 -19.09 1.68
CA PHE A 34 17.42 -20.07 2.51
C PHE A 34 18.37 -19.41 3.51
N LEU A 35 18.81 -18.18 3.23
CA LEU A 35 19.64 -17.37 4.12
C LEU A 35 18.76 -16.44 4.99
N VAL A 36 17.94 -17.09 5.82
CA VAL A 36 16.94 -16.53 6.76
C VAL A 36 17.44 -15.32 7.56
N LEU A 37 18.73 -15.28 7.93
CA LEU A 37 19.33 -14.20 8.73
C LEU A 37 19.77 -12.96 7.93
N LEU A 38 20.02 -13.12 6.62
CA LEU A 38 20.41 -12.03 5.71
C LEU A 38 19.20 -11.39 5.03
N ASN A 39 18.06 -12.09 5.04
CA ASN A 39 16.82 -11.62 4.48
C ASN A 39 16.16 -10.55 5.39
N PRO A 40 15.96 -9.31 4.91
CA PRO A 40 15.40 -8.22 5.72
C PRO A 40 13.92 -8.44 6.11
N GLY A 41 13.12 -9.13 5.30
CA GLY A 41 11.73 -9.45 5.62
C GLY A 41 11.61 -10.49 6.73
N ILE A 42 12.42 -11.56 6.68
CA ILE A 42 12.45 -12.61 7.70
C ILE A 42 13.08 -12.10 9.00
N ARG A 43 14.11 -11.24 8.93
CA ARG A 43 14.63 -10.52 10.10
C ARG A 43 13.53 -9.72 10.80
N GLY A 44 12.60 -9.14 10.03
CA GLY A 44 11.39 -8.50 10.55
C GLY A 44 10.48 -9.46 11.32
N ILE A 45 10.27 -10.68 10.81
CA ILE A 45 9.47 -11.72 11.47
C ILE A 45 10.15 -12.19 12.76
N ILE A 46 11.44 -12.51 12.72
CA ILE A 46 12.22 -12.94 13.89
C ILE A 46 12.22 -11.83 14.95
N ARG A 47 12.46 -10.58 14.54
CA ARG A 47 12.38 -9.43 15.44
C ARG A 47 10.99 -9.29 16.05
N SER A 48 9.94 -9.44 15.25
CA SER A 48 8.55 -9.35 15.73
C SER A 48 8.22 -10.48 16.72
N TYR A 49 8.72 -11.69 16.48
CA TYR A 49 8.59 -12.84 17.37
C TYR A 49 9.29 -12.62 18.71
N PHE A 50 10.53 -12.13 18.71
CA PHE A 50 11.22 -11.77 19.95
C PHE A 50 10.59 -10.57 20.66
N GLN A 51 10.11 -9.58 19.90
CA GLN A 51 9.37 -8.45 20.45
C GLN A 51 8.05 -8.88 21.08
N SER A 52 7.31 -9.82 20.50
CA SER A 52 6.06 -10.32 21.08
C SER A 52 6.27 -11.19 22.32
N MET A 53 7.46 -11.76 22.51
CA MET A 53 7.83 -12.46 23.75
C MET A 53 8.20 -11.51 24.90
N VAL A 54 8.67 -10.29 24.60
CA VAL A 54 9.16 -9.33 25.61
C VAL A 54 8.17 -8.18 25.85
N LEU A 55 7.41 -7.78 24.84
CA LEU A 55 6.42 -6.72 24.91
C LEU A 55 5.03 -7.34 24.97
N THR A 56 4.25 -6.98 25.99
CA THR A 56 2.80 -7.17 25.98
C THR A 56 2.24 -6.63 24.65
N THR A 57 1.36 -7.40 24.04
CA THR A 57 0.73 -7.08 22.75
C THR A 57 0.36 -5.61 22.71
N LYS A 58 1.05 -4.80 21.89
CA LYS A 58 0.62 -3.44 21.59
C LYS A 58 -0.75 -3.57 20.94
N VAL A 59 -1.80 -3.42 21.73
CA VAL A 59 -3.17 -3.31 21.23
C VAL A 59 -3.13 -2.11 20.30
N SER A 60 -3.37 -2.34 19.01
CA SER A 60 -3.53 -1.27 18.04
C SER A 60 -4.72 -0.44 18.49
N ILE A 61 -4.45 0.74 19.05
CA ILE A 61 -5.48 1.69 19.43
C ILE A 61 -6.10 2.19 18.13
N ASN A 62 -7.42 2.11 18.01
CA ASN A 62 -8.13 2.63 16.83
C ASN A 62 -7.89 4.15 16.71
N TRP A 63 -7.84 4.62 15.47
CA TRP A 63 -7.57 6.01 15.12
C TRP A 63 -8.44 7.03 15.89
N ASN A 64 -9.72 6.70 16.10
CA ASN A 64 -10.69 7.55 16.79
C ASN A 64 -10.50 7.66 18.30
N LEU A 65 -9.67 6.80 18.91
CA LEU A 65 -9.36 6.84 20.34
C LEU A 65 -8.12 7.68 20.65
N LEU A 66 -7.37 8.08 19.62
CA LEU A 66 -6.22 8.96 19.77
C LEU A 66 -6.68 10.40 19.99
N THR A 67 -5.98 11.11 20.85
CA THR A 67 -6.13 12.57 20.95
C THR A 67 -5.70 13.25 19.64
N PRO A 68 -6.15 14.49 19.37
CA PRO A 68 -5.73 15.23 18.17
C PRO A 68 -4.22 15.38 18.04
N GLU A 69 -3.50 15.51 19.16
CA GLU A 69 -2.03 15.57 19.18
C GLU A 69 -1.40 14.23 18.75
N GLU A 70 -1.88 13.11 19.30
CA GLU A 70 -1.41 11.77 18.94
C GLU A 70 -1.70 11.42 17.47
N GLN A 71 -2.88 11.79 16.97
CA GLN A 71 -3.21 11.66 15.55
C GLN A 71 -2.23 12.44 14.67
N ASN A 72 -1.93 13.69 15.04
CA ASN A 72 -0.98 14.53 14.30
C ASN A 72 0.43 13.92 14.30
N ILE A 73 0.90 13.42 15.44
CA ILE A 73 2.20 12.73 15.56
C ILE A 73 2.23 11.47 14.68
N SER A 74 1.18 10.63 14.74
CA SER A 74 1.08 9.41 13.92
C SER A 74 1.05 9.73 12.43
N ALA A 75 0.23 10.70 12.02
CA ALA A 75 0.13 11.18 10.64
C ALA A 75 1.48 11.73 10.13
N GLN A 76 2.19 12.51 10.95
CA GLN A 76 3.51 13.04 10.62
C GLN A 76 4.55 11.91 10.49
N SER A 77 4.57 10.97 11.43
CA SER A 77 5.47 9.81 11.39
C SER A 77 5.24 8.98 10.13
N ARG A 78 3.98 8.71 9.79
CA ARG A 78 3.59 8.00 8.56
C ARG A 78 3.99 8.76 7.31
N PHE A 79 3.80 10.08 7.29
CA PHE A 79 4.20 10.93 6.18
C PHE A 79 5.72 10.85 5.96
N ILE A 80 6.52 10.96 7.00
CA ILE A 80 7.99 10.83 6.92
C ILE A 80 8.34 9.42 6.43
N GLU A 81 7.75 8.36 6.99
CA GLU A 81 8.01 6.98 6.55
C GLU A 81 7.76 6.81 5.05
N GLN A 82 6.66 7.35 4.52
CA GLN A 82 6.26 7.15 3.14
C GLN A 82 6.91 8.10 2.15
N PHE A 83 7.13 9.37 2.52
CA PHE A 83 7.48 10.47 1.61
C PHE A 83 8.84 11.12 1.91
N ASN A 84 9.65 10.61 2.85
CA ASN A 84 11.02 11.09 3.08
C ASN A 84 12.03 10.55 2.04
N TYR A 85 11.55 10.22 0.85
CA TYR A 85 12.35 9.80 -0.29
C TYR A 85 11.96 10.69 -1.47
N GLU A 86 12.95 11.30 -2.12
CA GLU A 86 12.71 12.23 -3.23
C GLU A 86 12.32 11.50 -4.52
N ASN A 87 12.79 10.26 -4.69
CA ASN A 87 12.65 9.53 -5.95
C ASN A 87 11.47 8.56 -5.90
N LYS A 88 10.65 8.60 -6.96
CA LYS A 88 9.70 7.53 -7.27
C LYS A 88 10.46 6.24 -7.60
N SER A 89 9.83 5.10 -7.34
CA SER A 89 10.36 3.81 -7.74
C SER A 89 10.20 3.61 -9.25
N GLU A 90 11.31 3.35 -9.94
CA GLU A 90 11.30 3.02 -11.37
C GLU A 90 10.66 1.65 -11.59
N GLN A 91 11.00 0.66 -10.76
CA GLN A 91 10.48 -0.70 -10.90
C GLN A 91 8.95 -0.76 -10.70
N LEU A 92 8.41 -0.04 -9.71
CA LEU A 92 6.96 0.04 -9.50
C LEU A 92 6.26 0.76 -10.65
N THR A 93 6.91 1.78 -11.23
CA THR A 93 6.39 2.51 -12.40
C THR A 93 6.31 1.60 -13.61
N GLU A 94 7.40 0.90 -13.95
CA GLU A 94 7.46 -0.06 -15.05
C GLU A 94 6.47 -1.22 -14.85
N THR A 95 6.38 -1.74 -13.63
CA THR A 95 5.44 -2.82 -13.29
C THR A 95 3.99 -2.38 -13.51
N LEU A 96 3.63 -1.17 -13.08
CA LEU A 96 2.28 -0.65 -13.30
C LEU A 96 1.98 -0.49 -14.80
N ILE A 97 2.94 0.00 -15.59
CA ILE A 97 2.78 0.12 -17.05
C ILE A 97 2.56 -1.27 -17.67
N ARG A 98 3.35 -2.27 -17.29
CA ARG A 98 3.21 -3.64 -17.78
C ARG A 98 1.86 -4.27 -17.41
N ILE A 99 1.36 -4.01 -16.20
CA ILE A 99 0.01 -4.45 -15.79
C ILE A 99 -1.04 -3.81 -16.70
N ILE A 100 -0.92 -2.51 -17.00
CA ILE A 100 -1.85 -1.80 -17.88
C ILE A 100 -1.83 -2.39 -19.29
N GLU A 101 -0.65 -2.64 -19.85
CA GLU A 101 -0.50 -3.25 -21.19
C GLU A 101 -1.11 -4.64 -21.25
N LEU A 102 -0.78 -5.50 -20.27
CA LEU A 102 -1.31 -6.86 -20.20
C LEU A 102 -2.84 -6.87 -20.09
N CYS A 103 -3.42 -6.01 -19.27
CA CYS A 103 -4.88 -5.90 -19.17
C CYS A 103 -5.50 -5.39 -20.47
N LYS A 104 -4.88 -4.43 -21.17
CA LYS A 104 -5.36 -3.95 -22.47
C LYS A 104 -5.36 -5.06 -23.52
N GLU A 105 -4.28 -5.84 -23.62
CA GLU A 105 -4.16 -6.97 -24.54
C GLU A 105 -5.23 -8.05 -24.30
N ASN A 106 -5.66 -8.20 -23.04
CA ASN A 106 -6.64 -9.20 -22.63
C ASN A 106 -8.07 -8.64 -22.47
N ASN A 107 -8.34 -7.42 -22.94
CA ASN A 107 -9.65 -6.74 -22.83
C ASN A 107 -10.16 -6.65 -21.38
N ILE A 108 -9.27 -6.41 -20.41
CA ILE A 108 -9.58 -6.20 -19.00
C ILE A 108 -9.57 -4.70 -18.70
N GLU A 109 -10.71 -4.16 -18.22
CA GLU A 109 -10.80 -2.77 -17.78
C GLU A 109 -10.07 -2.58 -16.44
N ILE A 110 -9.18 -1.59 -16.37
CA ILE A 110 -8.55 -1.15 -15.13
C ILE A 110 -9.18 0.16 -14.69
N ILE A 111 -9.54 0.22 -13.40
CA ILE A 111 -9.94 1.45 -12.71
C ILE A 111 -8.98 1.74 -11.56
N GLY A 112 -8.62 3.00 -11.39
CA GLY A 112 -7.83 3.48 -10.26
C GLY A 112 -8.74 3.90 -9.13
N ILE A 113 -8.36 3.59 -7.89
CA ILE A 113 -9.09 4.00 -6.69
C ILE A 113 -8.09 4.68 -5.75
N GLN A 114 -8.33 5.94 -5.40
CA GLN A 114 -7.62 6.60 -4.30
C GLN A 114 -8.47 6.44 -3.04
N PHE A 115 -7.97 5.68 -2.08
CA PHE A 115 -8.72 5.33 -0.87
C PHE A 115 -8.95 6.53 0.06
N PRO A 116 -10.01 6.51 0.88
CA PRO A 116 -10.22 7.51 1.92
C PRO A 116 -9.05 7.62 2.89
N LEU A 117 -8.75 8.84 3.31
CA LEU A 117 -7.72 9.18 4.29
C LEU A 117 -8.35 9.93 5.46
N SER A 118 -7.73 9.84 6.64
CA SER A 118 -8.13 10.74 7.73
C SER A 118 -7.81 12.19 7.37
N GLU A 119 -8.63 13.13 7.84
CA GLU A 119 -8.47 14.56 7.53
C GLU A 119 -7.07 15.07 7.96
N VAL A 120 -6.63 14.67 9.15
CA VAL A 120 -5.31 15.02 9.69
C VAL A 120 -4.19 14.56 8.75
N TYR A 121 -4.28 13.33 8.22
CA TYR A 121 -3.22 12.80 7.37
C TYR A 121 -3.28 13.31 5.93
N PHE A 122 -4.48 13.54 5.41
CA PHE A 122 -4.66 14.23 4.14
C PHE A 122 -3.97 15.61 4.16
N ALA A 123 -4.16 16.38 5.23
CA ALA A 123 -3.51 17.68 5.40
C ALA A 123 -1.97 17.59 5.47
N LYS A 124 -1.40 16.46 5.94
CA LYS A 124 0.06 16.24 5.94
C LYS A 124 0.61 15.89 4.57
N ILE A 125 -0.13 15.08 3.80
CA ILE A 125 0.29 14.67 2.47
C ILE A 125 0.24 15.86 1.50
N GLY A 126 -0.84 16.65 1.54
CA GLY A 126 -1.10 17.70 0.56
C GLY A 126 -1.09 17.14 -0.87
N ASP A 127 -0.32 17.77 -1.76
CA ASP A 127 -0.21 17.36 -3.17
C ASP A 127 0.84 16.27 -3.42
N LYS A 128 1.50 15.75 -2.36
CA LYS A 128 2.54 14.73 -2.55
C LYS A 128 1.95 13.44 -3.10
N SER A 129 2.59 12.92 -4.14
CA SER A 129 2.19 11.70 -4.83
C SER A 129 3.40 11.05 -5.50
N PHE A 130 3.33 9.74 -5.69
CA PHE A 130 4.32 8.98 -6.48
C PHE A 130 3.94 8.84 -7.96
N GLY A 131 2.92 9.58 -8.42
CA GLY A 131 2.64 9.72 -9.85
C GLY A 131 1.79 8.61 -10.47
N ALA A 132 1.24 7.69 -9.69
CA ALA A 132 0.34 6.65 -10.21
C ALA A 132 -0.86 7.25 -10.96
N ASN A 133 -1.47 8.32 -10.41
CA ASN A 133 -2.58 9.02 -11.07
C ASN A 133 -2.18 9.58 -12.46
N ALA A 134 -0.96 10.13 -12.59
CA ALA A 134 -0.45 10.62 -13.87
C ALA A 134 -0.29 9.50 -14.91
N ILE A 135 0.13 8.30 -14.48
CA ILE A 135 0.23 7.12 -15.34
C ILE A 135 -1.16 6.68 -15.83
N PHE A 136 -2.17 6.68 -14.95
CA PHE A 136 -3.55 6.38 -15.31
C PHE A 136 -4.11 7.40 -16.30
N MET A 137 -3.95 8.70 -16.03
CA MET A 137 -4.40 9.77 -16.93
C MET A 137 -3.74 9.69 -18.31
N LYS A 138 -2.41 9.46 -18.37
CA LYS A 138 -1.68 9.27 -19.63
C LYS A 138 -2.22 8.08 -20.45
N ASN A 139 -2.72 7.05 -19.78
CA ASN A 139 -3.29 5.86 -20.40
C ASN A 139 -4.82 5.95 -20.62
N GLN A 140 -5.43 7.10 -20.38
CA GLN A 140 -6.88 7.33 -20.49
C GLN A 140 -7.71 6.38 -19.61
N LEU A 141 -7.14 5.97 -18.47
CA LEU A 141 -7.81 5.11 -17.49
C LEU A 141 -8.58 5.96 -16.47
N LYS A 142 -9.73 5.44 -16.02
CA LYS A 142 -10.56 6.10 -15.01
C LYS A 142 -9.88 6.03 -13.64
N VAL A 143 -9.98 7.11 -12.88
CA VAL A 143 -9.57 7.16 -11.47
C VAL A 143 -10.72 7.74 -10.64
N TYR A 144 -11.09 7.04 -9.59
CA TYR A 144 -12.05 7.51 -8.60
C TYR A 144 -11.30 7.96 -7.35
N ASP A 145 -11.44 9.24 -7.03
CA ASP A 145 -10.81 9.84 -5.86
C ASP A 145 -11.79 9.88 -4.69
N TYR A 146 -11.44 9.19 -3.61
CA TYR A 146 -12.22 9.13 -2.38
C TYR A 146 -11.43 9.63 -1.17
N ARG A 147 -10.28 10.28 -1.37
CA ARG A 147 -9.39 10.68 -0.27
C ARG A 147 -10.09 11.49 0.81
N GLU A 148 -11.06 12.31 0.43
CA GLU A 148 -11.82 13.20 1.34
C GLU A 148 -13.14 12.60 1.85
N LEU A 149 -13.50 11.40 1.38
CA LEU A 149 -14.85 10.83 1.54
C LEU A 149 -15.33 10.74 3.00
N PHE A 150 -14.40 10.49 3.93
CA PHE A 150 -14.69 10.25 5.35
C PHE A 150 -14.03 11.26 6.28
N PHE A 151 -13.84 12.49 5.82
CA PHE A 151 -13.49 13.57 6.73
C PHE A 151 -14.54 13.67 7.84
N LYS A 152 -14.07 13.91 9.07
CA LYS A 152 -14.88 13.92 10.31
C LYS A 152 -15.47 12.57 10.73
N HIS A 153 -15.10 11.47 10.07
CA HIS A 153 -15.47 10.11 10.45
C HIS A 153 -14.24 9.31 10.89
N ASP A 154 -13.53 9.82 11.91
CA ASP A 154 -12.35 9.13 12.46
C ASP A 154 -12.68 7.72 12.95
N ASP A 155 -13.93 7.49 13.36
CA ASP A 155 -14.48 6.19 13.76
C ASP A 155 -14.53 5.15 12.64
N PHE A 156 -14.29 5.55 11.39
CA PHE A 156 -14.20 4.65 10.23
C PHE A 156 -12.77 4.19 9.95
N PHE A 157 -11.79 4.71 10.68
CA PHE A 157 -10.38 4.44 10.45
C PHE A 157 -9.80 3.49 11.51
N MET A 158 -9.02 2.51 11.06
CA MET A 158 -8.12 1.74 11.91
C MET A 158 -6.88 2.58 12.24
N ASN A 159 -6.37 3.30 11.24
CA ASN A 159 -5.28 4.27 11.33
C ASN A 159 -5.43 5.34 10.23
N GLN A 160 -4.49 6.28 10.11
CA GLN A 160 -4.59 7.42 9.20
C GLN A 160 -4.84 7.12 7.70
N ASP A 161 -4.46 5.94 7.21
CA ASP A 161 -4.54 5.55 5.79
C ASP A 161 -5.26 4.21 5.56
N HIS A 162 -5.89 3.64 6.60
CA HIS A 162 -6.62 2.38 6.52
C HIS A 162 -7.96 2.44 7.24
N LEU A 163 -9.01 1.99 6.55
CA LEU A 163 -10.35 1.85 7.13
C LEU A 163 -10.40 0.66 8.09
N ASN A 164 -11.23 0.77 9.12
CA ASN A 164 -11.63 -0.36 9.95
C ASN A 164 -12.82 -1.10 9.32
N GLU A 165 -13.40 -2.07 10.03
CA GLU A 165 -14.51 -2.87 9.53
C GLU A 165 -15.75 -2.00 9.18
N ILE A 166 -16.06 -1.01 10.00
CA ILE A 166 -17.22 -0.12 9.81
C ILE A 166 -17.00 0.75 8.57
N GLY A 167 -15.85 1.44 8.51
CA GLY A 167 -15.47 2.25 7.35
C GLY A 167 -15.41 1.46 6.05
N SER A 168 -14.90 0.23 6.10
CA SER A 168 -14.84 -0.66 4.94
C SER A 168 -16.22 -1.05 4.44
N LYS A 169 -17.17 -1.37 5.33
CA LYS A 169 -18.56 -1.68 4.94
C LYS A 169 -19.23 -0.50 4.25
N GLU A 170 -19.05 0.72 4.77
CA GLU A 170 -19.59 1.92 4.14
C GLU A 170 -18.91 2.24 2.80
N PHE A 171 -17.58 2.12 2.73
CA PHE A 171 -16.84 2.35 1.49
C PHE A 171 -17.26 1.38 0.39
N VAL A 172 -17.43 0.09 0.72
CA VAL A 172 -17.90 -0.92 -0.24
C VAL A 172 -19.29 -0.58 -0.77
N LYS A 173 -20.23 -0.13 0.08
CA LYS A 173 -21.57 0.30 -0.40
C LYS A 173 -21.47 1.45 -1.40
N ILE A 174 -20.62 2.44 -1.13
CA ILE A 174 -20.40 3.60 -2.01
C ILE A 174 -19.76 3.17 -3.32
N LEU A 175 -18.71 2.35 -3.25
CA LEU A 175 -17.99 1.86 -4.41
C LEU A 175 -18.86 0.95 -5.28
N SER A 176 -19.61 0.01 -4.70
CA SER A 176 -20.53 -0.86 -5.45
C SER A 176 -21.59 -0.07 -6.21
N LYS A 177 -22.15 0.99 -5.60
CA LYS A 177 -23.06 1.90 -6.30
C LYS A 177 -22.38 2.64 -7.45
N LYS A 178 -21.14 3.13 -7.24
CA LYS A 178 -20.38 3.82 -8.30
C LYS A 178 -20.06 2.90 -9.49
N LEU A 179 -19.77 1.64 -9.22
CA LEU A 179 -19.39 0.64 -10.22
C LEU A 179 -20.60 -0.10 -10.82
N ASN A 180 -21.82 0.22 -10.40
CA ASN A 180 -23.05 -0.49 -10.79
C ASN A 180 -22.95 -2.01 -10.58
N PHE A 181 -22.25 -2.44 -9.53
CA PHE A 181 -22.35 -3.82 -9.06
C PHE A 181 -23.70 -3.98 -8.35
N THR A 182 -24.78 -4.08 -9.11
CA THR A 182 -26.05 -4.60 -8.61
C THR A 182 -25.87 -6.09 -8.36
N LYS A 183 -25.99 -6.50 -7.09
CA LYS A 183 -26.27 -7.89 -6.74
C LYS A 183 -27.62 -8.32 -7.28
#